data_AF-A0A158EWS3-F1
#
_entry.id   AF-A0A158EWS3-F1
#
_cell.length_a   1.000
_cell.length_b   1.000
_cell.length_c   1.000
_cell.angle_alpha   90.00
_cell.angle_beta   90.00
_cell.angle_gamma   90.00
#
_symmetry.space_group_name_H-M   'P 1'
#
loop_
_entity.id
_entity.type
_entity.pdbx_description
1 polymer ?
#
loop_
_entity_poly.entity_id
_entity_poly.type
_entity_poly.pdbx_seq_one_letter_code
_entity_poly.pdbx_strand_id
1 'polypeptide(L)'
;MKTQQPPSKKLFAVADRFRSRLVGDQRLQIVVIPASLIIVVTVFFIDPSRSQAIAGWVQAIGSIVAIFIALRIGQQQSDASIASALSAQQHSERTRQRFALAIVQSANDFAVDVRKAFDAKDIGFGLLSVYDRKVVDNLVAALNALPLHDIGSPEGVSSVLSMRLQFVLLGNAIDAFIAGPWQHPELGPQLKMHEKDASFNKKMLAECVSTGKGVLRKNVLTHLQVIARDHQNVLRAIA
;
A
#
# COMPACT_ATOMS: atom_id res chain seq x y z
N MET A 1 16.61 15.42 16.64
CA MET A 1 15.80 15.50 17.89
C MET A 1 14.35 15.19 17.57
N LYS A 2 13.86 13.98 17.88
CA LYS A 2 12.44 13.61 17.74
C LYS A 2 11.75 13.94 19.06
N THR A 3 10.86 14.92 19.04
CA THR A 3 10.03 15.31 20.17
C THR A 3 9.08 14.16 20.52
N GLN A 4 9.38 13.50 21.64
CA GLN A 4 8.59 12.44 22.23
C GLN A 4 7.26 13.04 22.68
N GLN A 5 6.19 12.80 21.92
CA GLN A 5 4.86 13.31 22.23
C GLN A 5 4.33 12.59 23.49
N PRO A 6 3.88 13.32 24.52
CA PRO A 6 3.56 12.73 25.82
C PRO A 6 2.42 11.72 25.72
N PRO A 7 2.54 10.55 26.38
CA PRO A 7 1.58 9.43 26.29
C PRO A 7 0.17 9.76 26.81
N SER A 8 -0.01 10.90 27.49
CA SER A 8 -1.30 11.32 28.05
C SER A 8 -2.36 11.62 26.97
N LYS A 9 -1.99 12.14 25.79
CA LYS A 9 -2.97 12.54 24.77
C LYS A 9 -3.70 11.36 24.12
N LYS A 10 -3.09 10.17 24.06
CA LYS A 10 -3.73 8.96 23.50
C LYS A 10 -4.77 8.37 24.45
N LEU A 11 -4.53 8.44 25.76
CA LEU A 11 -5.48 7.97 26.78
C LEU A 11 -6.74 8.84 26.83
N PHE A 12 -6.62 10.16 26.68
CA PHE A 12 -7.78 11.06 26.61
C PHE A 12 -8.65 10.84 25.36
N ALA A 13 -8.03 10.58 24.20
CA ALA A 13 -8.78 10.32 22.96
C ALA A 13 -9.57 8.99 22.98
N VAL A 14 -9.10 7.99 23.74
CA VAL A 14 -9.82 6.71 23.93
C VAL A 14 -10.97 6.89 24.94
N ALA A 15 -10.76 7.67 26.01
CA ALA A 15 -11.79 7.98 26.99
C ALA A 15 -12.98 8.74 26.38
N ASP A 16 -12.74 9.71 25.49
CA ASP A 16 -13.81 10.45 24.80
C ASP A 16 -14.60 9.60 23.78
N ARG A 17 -13.98 8.59 23.16
CA ARG A 17 -14.71 7.61 22.32
C ARG A 17 -15.59 6.67 23.15
N PHE A 18 -15.18 6.30 24.34
CA PHE A 18 -16.03 5.54 25.26
C PHE A 18 -17.18 6.40 25.81
N ARG A 19 -16.92 7.67 26.12
CA ARG A 19 -17.95 8.61 26.61
C ARG A 19 -19.01 8.90 25.57
N SER A 20 -18.64 9.09 24.30
CA SER A 20 -19.59 9.34 23.21
C SER A 20 -20.43 8.11 22.84
N ARG A 21 -19.92 6.88 23.01
CA ARG A 21 -20.71 5.64 22.86
C ARG A 21 -21.71 5.42 24.00
N LEU A 22 -21.38 5.85 25.23
CA LEU A 22 -22.28 5.79 26.38
C LEU A 22 -23.42 6.83 26.31
N VAL A 23 -23.20 7.98 25.66
CA VAL A 23 -24.23 9.02 25.50
C VAL A 23 -25.28 8.64 24.43
N GLY A 24 -24.96 7.75 23.49
CA GLY A 24 -25.92 7.20 22.53
C GLY A 24 -27.06 6.40 23.18
N ASP A 25 -26.83 5.87 24.39
CA ASP A 25 -27.78 5.01 25.12
C ASP A 25 -28.59 5.76 26.21
N GLN A 26 -28.27 7.04 26.47
CA GLN A 26 -29.02 7.85 27.44
C GLN A 26 -30.46 8.13 26.99
N ARG A 27 -30.73 8.16 25.67
CA ARG A 27 -32.11 8.36 25.16
C ARG A 27 -33.00 7.15 25.44
N LEU A 28 -32.44 5.94 25.52
CA LEU A 28 -33.16 4.73 25.90
C LEU A 28 -33.43 4.70 27.41
N GLN A 29 -32.45 5.08 28.24
CA GLN A 29 -32.64 5.14 29.70
C GLN A 29 -33.67 6.19 30.13
N ILE A 30 -33.72 7.35 29.46
CA ILE A 30 -34.67 8.44 29.78
C ILE A 30 -36.13 8.06 29.47
N VAL A 31 -36.40 7.12 28.55
CA VAL A 31 -37.77 6.70 28.20
C VAL A 31 -38.20 5.44 28.96
N VAL A 32 -37.30 4.48 29.16
CA VAL A 32 -37.63 3.18 29.78
C VAL A 32 -37.92 3.33 31.29
N ILE A 33 -37.16 4.17 32.00
CA ILE A 33 -37.33 4.39 33.44
C ILE A 33 -38.72 4.98 33.77
N PRO A 34 -39.19 6.10 33.16
CA PRO A 34 -40.52 6.64 33.46
C PRO A 34 -41.66 5.74 32.95
N ALA A 35 -41.50 5.03 31.83
CA ALA A 35 -42.53 4.11 31.33
C ALA A 35 -42.77 2.93 32.29
N SER A 36 -41.70 2.36 32.85
CA SER A 36 -41.82 1.30 33.88
C SER A 36 -42.46 1.81 35.17
N LEU A 37 -42.19 3.06 35.57
CA LEU A 37 -42.77 3.67 36.77
C LEU A 37 -44.28 3.95 36.60
N ILE A 38 -44.71 4.41 35.42
CA ILE A 38 -46.12 4.70 35.11
C ILE A 38 -46.96 3.41 35.09
N ILE A 39 -46.41 2.30 34.55
CA ILE A 39 -47.09 1.00 34.54
C ILE A 39 -47.27 0.46 35.97
N VAL A 40 -46.24 0.56 36.81
CA VAL A 40 -46.34 0.15 38.22
C VAL A 40 -47.39 0.99 38.96
N VAL A 41 -47.43 2.30 38.74
CA VAL A 41 -48.41 3.19 39.39
C VAL A 41 -49.84 2.91 38.90
N THR A 42 -50.06 2.68 37.61
CA THR A 42 -51.41 2.42 37.08
C THR A 42 -51.97 1.06 37.50
N VAL A 43 -51.13 0.04 37.72
CA VAL A 43 -51.57 -1.26 38.23
C VAL A 43 -52.05 -1.18 39.70
N PHE A 44 -51.54 -0.22 40.48
CA PHE A 44 -51.95 -0.04 41.89
C PHE A 44 -53.35 0.59 42.07
N PHE A 45 -53.94 1.21 41.05
CA PHE A 45 -55.24 1.89 41.13
C PHE A 45 -56.40 1.14 40.46
N ILE A 46 -56.21 -0.11 40.02
CA ILE A 46 -57.24 -0.91 39.33
C ILE A 46 -57.94 -1.86 40.32
N ASP A 47 -59.27 -1.81 40.33
CA ASP A 47 -60.16 -2.65 41.16
C ASP A 47 -59.81 -4.15 41.05
N PRO A 48 -59.58 -4.88 42.17
CA PRO A 48 -59.07 -6.25 42.16
C PRO A 48 -60.01 -7.28 41.51
N SER A 49 -61.31 -6.95 41.38
CA SER A 49 -62.34 -7.84 40.80
C SER A 49 -62.31 -7.90 39.26
N ARG A 50 -61.60 -7.00 38.57
CA ARG A 50 -61.37 -7.04 37.10
C ARG A 50 -59.88 -7.16 36.71
N SER A 51 -58.99 -7.22 37.69
CA SER A 51 -57.54 -7.07 37.47
C SER A 51 -56.89 -8.24 36.73
N GLN A 52 -57.38 -9.47 36.90
CA GLN A 52 -56.82 -10.65 36.21
C GLN A 52 -57.01 -10.59 34.68
N ALA A 53 -58.19 -10.15 34.22
CA ALA A 53 -58.48 -10.04 32.79
C ALA A 53 -57.68 -8.90 32.12
N ILE A 54 -57.54 -7.77 32.82
CA ILE A 54 -56.80 -6.60 32.33
C ILE A 54 -55.29 -6.89 32.31
N ALA A 55 -54.76 -7.56 33.34
CA ALA A 55 -53.34 -7.92 33.41
C ALA A 55 -52.93 -8.86 32.26
N GLY A 56 -53.75 -9.86 31.93
CA GLY A 56 -53.49 -10.77 30.82
C GLY A 56 -53.45 -10.05 29.46
N TRP A 57 -54.35 -9.09 29.25
CA TRP A 57 -54.39 -8.30 28.01
C TRP A 57 -53.18 -7.36 27.86
N VAL A 58 -52.80 -6.67 28.94
CA VAL A 58 -51.62 -5.80 28.96
C VAL A 58 -50.33 -6.59 28.72
N GLN A 59 -50.20 -7.78 29.30
CA GLN A 59 -49.04 -8.66 29.09
C GLN A 59 -48.95 -9.13 27.63
N ALA A 60 -50.06 -9.53 27.02
CA ALA A 60 -50.10 -9.97 25.63
C ALA A 60 -49.64 -8.84 24.69
N ILE A 61 -50.15 -7.62 24.87
CA ILE A 61 -49.76 -6.46 24.05
C ILE A 61 -48.30 -6.06 24.30
N GLY A 62 -47.86 -6.07 25.56
CA GLY A 62 -46.47 -5.79 25.92
C GLY A 62 -45.49 -6.73 25.22
N SER A 63 -45.82 -8.02 25.11
CA SER A 63 -44.99 -8.99 24.41
C SER A 63 -44.89 -8.72 22.90
N ILE A 64 -45.99 -8.34 22.25
CA ILE A 64 -46.03 -8.02 20.82
C ILE A 64 -45.21 -6.75 20.53
N VAL A 65 -45.37 -5.71 21.36
CA VAL A 65 -44.60 -4.46 21.23
C VAL A 65 -43.11 -4.71 21.47
N ALA A 66 -42.75 -5.53 22.46
CA ALA A 66 -41.35 -5.88 22.73
C ALA A 66 -40.70 -6.62 21.55
N ILE A 67 -41.40 -7.58 20.93
CA ILE A 67 -40.92 -8.28 19.73
C ILE A 67 -40.73 -7.29 18.57
N PHE A 68 -41.68 -6.37 18.36
CA PHE A 68 -41.58 -5.37 17.30
C PHE A 68 -40.37 -4.43 17.48
N ILE A 69 -40.14 -3.97 18.72
CA ILE A 69 -38.99 -3.14 19.07
C ILE A 69 -37.68 -3.93 18.87
N ALA A 70 -37.62 -5.18 19.33
CA ALA A 70 -36.45 -6.04 19.17
C ALA A 70 -36.11 -6.27 17.69
N LEU A 71 -37.11 -6.49 16.83
CA LEU A 71 -36.91 -6.64 15.39
C LEU A 71 -36.37 -5.36 14.74
N ARG A 72 -36.90 -4.19 15.10
CA ARG A 72 -36.40 -2.89 14.58
C ARG A 72 -34.97 -2.60 15.01
N ILE A 73 -34.62 -2.86 16.27
CA ILE A 73 -33.25 -2.70 16.76
C ILE A 73 -32.32 -3.69 16.07
N GLY A 74 -32.73 -4.95 15.90
CA GLY A 74 -31.96 -5.97 15.19
C GLY A 74 -31.67 -5.59 13.74
N GLN A 75 -32.66 -5.06 13.00
CA GLN A 75 -32.48 -4.58 11.64
C GLN A 75 -31.48 -3.41 11.57
N GLN A 76 -31.63 -2.40 12.44
CA GLN A 76 -30.71 -1.26 12.46
C GLN A 76 -29.28 -1.67 12.83
N GLN A 77 -29.10 -2.60 13.76
CA GLN A 77 -27.78 -3.12 14.11
C GLN A 77 -27.17 -3.95 12.97
N SER A 78 -27.97 -4.76 12.28
CA SER A 78 -27.52 -5.53 11.12
C SER A 78 -27.07 -4.63 9.98
N ASP A 79 -27.89 -3.64 9.60
CA ASP A 79 -27.57 -2.68 8.54
C ASP A 79 -26.31 -1.87 8.88
N ALA A 80 -26.19 -1.41 10.12
CA ALA A 80 -25.00 -0.70 10.59
C ALA A 80 -23.74 -1.59 10.56
N SER A 81 -23.87 -2.87 10.92
CA SER A 81 -22.76 -3.82 10.88
C SER A 81 -22.28 -4.06 9.45
N ILE A 82 -23.19 -4.22 8.48
CA ILE A 82 -22.87 -4.41 7.06
C ILE A 82 -22.20 -3.16 6.51
N ALA A 83 -22.75 -1.97 6.78
CA ALA A 83 -22.15 -0.71 6.35
C ALA A 83 -20.74 -0.50 6.93
N SER A 84 -20.53 -0.88 8.20
CA SER A 84 -19.21 -0.81 8.84
C SER A 84 -18.22 -1.80 8.22
N ALA A 85 -18.66 -3.01 7.87
CA ALA A 85 -17.82 -4.02 7.22
C ALA A 85 -17.42 -3.60 5.80
N LEU A 86 -18.37 -3.08 5.01
CA LEU A 86 -18.11 -2.56 3.66
C LEU A 86 -17.14 -1.38 3.68
N SER A 87 -17.34 -0.43 4.60
CA SER A 87 -16.44 0.72 4.72
C SER A 87 -15.04 0.32 5.20
N ALA A 88 -14.93 -0.64 6.12
CA ALA A 88 -13.65 -1.20 6.54
C ALA A 88 -12.93 -1.92 5.40
N GLN A 89 -13.65 -2.69 4.59
CA GLN A 89 -13.10 -3.35 3.41
C GLN A 89 -12.58 -2.33 2.40
N GLN A 90 -13.40 -1.34 2.01
CA GLN A 90 -12.98 -0.27 1.09
C GLN A 90 -11.75 0.50 1.60
N HIS A 91 -11.67 0.73 2.91
CA HIS A 91 -10.50 1.37 3.51
C HIS A 91 -9.25 0.49 3.44
N SER A 92 -9.40 -0.83 3.64
CA SER A 92 -8.31 -1.80 3.48
C SER A 92 -7.79 -1.83 2.05
N GLU A 93 -8.67 -1.93 1.05
CA GLU A 93 -8.31 -1.95 -0.37
C GLU A 93 -7.54 -0.69 -0.77
N ARG A 94 -8.04 0.50 -0.41
CA ARG A 94 -7.35 1.78 -0.69
C ARG A 94 -5.98 1.85 -0.02
N THR A 95 -5.84 1.25 1.17
CA THR A 95 -4.58 1.22 1.90
C THR A 95 -3.57 0.32 1.18
N ARG A 96 -4.00 -0.86 0.69
CA ARG A 96 -3.15 -1.76 -0.10
C ARG A 96 -2.68 -1.11 -1.41
N GLN A 97 -3.60 -0.46 -2.14
CA GLN A 97 -3.27 0.28 -3.36
C GLN A 97 -2.25 1.39 -3.11
N ARG A 98 -2.37 2.14 -2.00
CA ARG A 98 -1.39 3.16 -1.60
C ARG A 98 -0.01 2.56 -1.31
N PHE A 99 0.05 1.41 -0.64
CA PHE A 99 1.32 0.72 -0.42
C PHE A 99 1.95 0.25 -1.74
N ALA A 100 1.14 -0.28 -2.66
CA ALA A 100 1.62 -0.67 -3.98
C ALA A 100 2.20 0.52 -4.75
N LEU A 101 1.48 1.65 -4.76
CA LEU A 101 1.96 2.90 -5.35
C LEU A 101 3.25 3.40 -4.71
N ALA A 102 3.38 3.35 -3.38
CA ALA A 102 4.57 3.81 -2.68
C ALA A 102 5.81 2.98 -3.05
N ILE A 103 5.66 1.65 -3.19
CA ILE A 103 6.75 0.75 -3.61
C ILE A 103 7.14 1.04 -5.06
N VAL A 104 6.17 1.15 -5.97
CA VAL A 104 6.40 1.45 -7.39
C VAL A 104 7.02 2.84 -7.58
N GLN A 105 6.59 3.83 -6.80
CA GLN A 105 7.18 5.17 -6.78
C GLN A 105 8.63 5.12 -6.30
N SER A 106 8.90 4.44 -5.19
CA SER A 106 10.26 4.32 -4.63
C SER A 106 11.22 3.64 -5.61
N ALA A 107 10.74 2.62 -6.33
CA ALA A 107 11.50 1.97 -7.40
C ALA A 107 11.82 2.97 -8.53
N ASN A 108 10.83 3.72 -9.00
CA ASN A 108 11.06 4.74 -10.04
C ASN A 108 12.00 5.86 -9.56
N ASP A 109 11.89 6.32 -8.32
CA ASP A 109 12.77 7.34 -7.75
C ASP A 109 14.24 6.88 -7.76
N PHE A 110 14.49 5.62 -7.36
CA PHE A 110 15.83 5.02 -7.50
C PHE A 110 16.30 4.98 -8.95
N ALA A 111 15.46 4.57 -9.90
CA ALA A 111 15.81 4.56 -11.33
C ALA A 111 16.13 5.98 -11.85
N VAL A 112 15.40 6.99 -11.39
CA VAL A 112 15.67 8.40 -11.69
C VAL A 112 17.02 8.83 -11.14
N ASP A 113 17.37 8.44 -9.92
CA ASP A 113 18.66 8.79 -9.32
C ASP A 113 19.84 8.10 -10.02
N VAL A 114 19.68 6.84 -10.42
CA VAL A 114 20.66 6.16 -11.29
C VAL A 114 20.80 6.90 -12.62
N ARG A 115 19.70 7.34 -13.23
CA ARG A 115 19.76 8.11 -14.48
C ARG A 115 20.55 9.41 -14.30
N LYS A 116 20.30 10.16 -13.23
CA LYS A 116 21.05 11.38 -12.90
C LYS A 116 22.55 11.09 -12.74
N ALA A 117 22.93 9.96 -12.14
CA ALA A 117 24.32 9.55 -12.04
C ALA A 117 24.98 9.33 -13.40
N PHE A 118 24.24 8.82 -14.39
CA PHE A 118 24.71 8.67 -15.78
C PHE A 118 24.77 9.98 -16.57
N ASP A 119 24.07 11.02 -16.11
CA ASP A 119 24.12 12.36 -16.69
C ASP A 119 25.18 13.27 -16.01
N ALA A 120 25.78 12.80 -14.91
CA ALA A 120 26.83 13.53 -14.21
C ALA A 120 28.13 13.62 -15.04
N LYS A 121 28.92 14.67 -14.79
CA LYS A 121 30.23 14.87 -15.43
C LYS A 121 31.19 13.71 -15.15
N ASP A 122 31.16 13.19 -13.92
CA ASP A 122 31.88 11.98 -13.52
C ASP A 122 30.85 10.88 -13.19
N ILE A 123 30.59 10.03 -14.18
CA ILE A 123 29.63 8.93 -14.07
C ILE A 123 30.10 7.92 -13.01
N GLY A 124 31.41 7.69 -12.87
CA GLY A 124 31.94 6.69 -11.93
C GLY A 124 31.67 7.09 -10.48
N PHE A 125 31.98 8.34 -10.14
CA PHE A 125 31.69 8.88 -8.81
C PHE A 125 30.18 8.97 -8.54
N GLY A 126 29.40 9.46 -9.51
CA GLY A 126 27.94 9.55 -9.37
C GLY A 126 27.31 8.19 -9.11
N LEU A 127 27.71 7.17 -9.87
CA LEU A 127 27.16 5.83 -9.75
C LEU A 127 27.55 5.17 -8.42
N LEU A 128 28.78 5.37 -7.94
CA LEU A 128 29.22 4.85 -6.64
C LEU A 128 28.37 5.40 -5.47
N SER A 129 27.85 6.62 -5.59
CA SER A 129 27.03 7.24 -4.54
C SER A 129 25.58 6.75 -4.49
N VAL A 130 25.07 6.16 -5.58
CA VAL A 130 23.64 5.79 -5.73
C VAL A 130 23.46 4.28 -5.81
N TYR A 131 24.39 3.57 -6.45
CA TYR A 131 24.26 2.16 -6.77
C TYR A 131 24.87 1.26 -5.70
N ASP A 132 24.01 0.43 -5.10
CA ASP A 132 24.39 -0.75 -4.34
C ASP A 132 23.53 -1.92 -4.85
N ARG A 133 24.17 -3.04 -5.20
CA ARG A 133 23.49 -4.23 -5.69
C ARG A 133 22.38 -4.71 -4.74
N LYS A 134 22.60 -4.62 -3.42
CA LYS A 134 21.62 -5.01 -2.41
C LYS A 134 20.38 -4.12 -2.44
N VAL A 135 20.51 -2.84 -2.80
CA VAL A 135 19.35 -1.94 -2.94
C VAL A 135 18.48 -2.39 -4.12
N VAL A 136 19.10 -2.75 -5.25
CA VAL A 136 18.38 -3.32 -6.40
C VAL A 136 17.68 -4.62 -6.03
N ASP A 137 18.36 -5.54 -5.37
CA ASP A 137 17.78 -6.83 -4.97
C ASP A 137 16.61 -6.64 -3.97
N ASN A 138 16.72 -5.69 -3.04
CA ASN A 138 15.64 -5.34 -2.12
C ASN A 138 14.43 -4.71 -2.84
N LEU A 139 14.65 -3.86 -3.86
CA LEU A 139 13.57 -3.31 -4.68
C LEU A 139 12.88 -4.40 -5.48
N VAL A 140 13.62 -5.36 -6.05
CA VAL A 140 13.05 -6.54 -6.71
C VAL A 140 12.20 -7.35 -5.74
N ALA A 141 12.71 -7.61 -4.52
CA ALA A 141 11.96 -8.32 -3.48
C ALA A 141 10.68 -7.57 -3.07
N ALA A 142 10.74 -6.25 -2.89
CA ALA A 142 9.59 -5.43 -2.57
C ALA A 142 8.55 -5.44 -3.70
N LEU A 143 8.99 -5.31 -4.95
CA LEU A 143 8.11 -5.42 -6.12
C LEU A 143 7.47 -6.81 -6.21
N ASN A 144 8.21 -7.89 -5.90
CA ASN A 144 7.72 -9.27 -5.88
C ASN A 144 6.66 -9.52 -4.82
N ALA A 145 6.76 -8.83 -3.67
CA ALA A 145 5.80 -8.94 -2.58
C ALA A 145 4.45 -8.23 -2.86
N LEU A 146 4.35 -7.45 -3.95
CA LEU A 146 3.11 -6.76 -4.29
C LEU A 146 1.97 -7.73 -4.65
N PRO A 147 0.77 -7.59 -4.05
CA PRO A 147 -0.42 -8.32 -4.46
C PRO A 147 -0.90 -7.81 -5.82
N LEU A 148 -0.56 -8.52 -6.89
CA LEU A 148 -0.88 -8.09 -8.27
C LEU A 148 -2.39 -7.94 -8.53
N HIS A 149 -3.23 -8.68 -7.80
CA HIS A 149 -4.69 -8.57 -7.93
C HIS A 149 -5.24 -7.21 -7.48
N ASP A 150 -4.50 -6.48 -6.63
CA ASP A 150 -4.94 -5.17 -6.12
C ASP A 150 -4.66 -4.03 -7.11
N ILE A 151 -3.87 -4.27 -8.17
CA ILE A 151 -3.53 -3.26 -9.20
C ILE A 151 -4.74 -2.91 -10.09
N GLY A 152 -5.73 -3.81 -10.19
CA GLY A 152 -7.03 -3.51 -10.80
C GLY A 152 -7.09 -3.51 -12.34
N SER A 153 -5.96 -3.52 -13.05
CA SER A 153 -5.95 -3.63 -14.53
C SER A 153 -4.89 -4.61 -15.06
N PRO A 154 -5.19 -5.34 -16.16
CA PRO A 154 -4.22 -6.22 -16.82
C PRO A 154 -2.93 -5.48 -17.23
N GLU A 155 -3.05 -4.25 -17.73
CA GLU A 155 -1.92 -3.43 -18.17
C GLU A 155 -1.03 -3.03 -16.98
N GLY A 156 -1.64 -2.68 -15.84
CA GLY A 156 -0.92 -2.37 -14.60
C GLY A 156 -0.18 -3.59 -14.07
N VAL A 157 -0.82 -4.76 -14.05
CA VAL A 157 -0.19 -6.02 -13.66
C VAL A 157 0.99 -6.35 -14.55
N SER A 158 0.82 -6.27 -15.87
CA SER A 158 1.91 -6.50 -16.83
C SER A 158 3.06 -5.50 -16.63
N SER A 159 2.74 -4.26 -16.29
CA SER A 159 3.75 -3.22 -16.05
C SER A 159 4.55 -3.48 -14.76
N VAL A 160 3.91 -3.89 -13.66
CA VAL A 160 4.63 -4.29 -12.43
C VAL A 160 5.53 -5.51 -12.69
N LEU A 161 5.04 -6.50 -13.43
CA LEU A 161 5.85 -7.67 -13.82
C LEU A 161 7.05 -7.28 -14.68
N SER A 162 6.84 -6.40 -15.65
CA SER A 162 7.92 -5.85 -16.46
C SER A 162 8.94 -5.11 -15.60
N MET A 163 8.51 -4.23 -14.69
CA MET A 163 9.41 -3.53 -13.76
C MET A 163 10.28 -4.51 -12.95
N ARG A 164 9.70 -5.58 -12.38
CA ARG A 164 10.47 -6.61 -11.64
C ARG A 164 11.61 -7.17 -12.49
N LEU A 165 11.32 -7.56 -13.73
CA LEU A 165 12.32 -8.07 -14.67
C LEU A 165 13.36 -7.01 -15.02
N GLN A 166 12.93 -5.78 -15.33
CA GLN A 166 13.83 -4.70 -15.71
C GLN A 166 14.80 -4.32 -14.59
N PHE A 167 14.40 -4.40 -13.32
CA PHE A 167 15.32 -4.16 -12.20
C PHE A 167 16.44 -5.20 -12.09
N VAL A 168 16.12 -6.49 -12.34
CA VAL A 168 17.14 -7.54 -12.39
C VAL A 168 18.12 -7.29 -13.54
N LEU A 169 17.60 -6.98 -14.72
CA LEU A 169 18.42 -6.68 -15.90
C LEU A 169 19.24 -5.39 -15.71
N LEU A 170 18.66 -4.37 -15.08
CA LEU A 170 19.32 -3.10 -14.75
C LEU A 170 20.52 -3.33 -13.84
N GLY A 171 20.36 -4.11 -12.76
CA GLY A 171 21.48 -4.43 -11.86
C GLY A 171 22.64 -5.08 -12.63
N ASN A 172 22.35 -6.10 -13.45
CA ASN A 172 23.36 -6.78 -14.26
C ASN A 172 24.01 -5.84 -15.29
N ALA A 173 23.23 -4.94 -15.91
CA ALA A 173 23.73 -3.97 -16.86
C ALA A 173 24.64 -2.93 -16.20
N ILE A 174 24.31 -2.49 -14.98
CA ILE A 174 25.14 -1.58 -14.18
C ILE A 174 26.44 -2.28 -13.77
N ASP A 175 26.37 -3.52 -13.27
CA ASP A 175 27.56 -4.30 -12.89
C ASP A 175 28.50 -4.48 -14.09
N ALA A 176 27.94 -4.81 -15.26
CA ALA A 176 28.72 -4.91 -16.51
C ALA A 176 29.33 -3.56 -16.94
N PHE A 177 28.59 -2.45 -16.79
CA PHE A 177 29.11 -1.12 -17.07
C PHE A 177 30.28 -0.75 -16.15
N ILE A 178 30.16 -1.03 -14.84
CA ILE A 178 31.21 -0.79 -13.84
C ILE A 178 32.46 -1.65 -14.15
N ALA A 179 32.26 -2.93 -14.46
CA ALA A 179 33.35 -3.84 -14.82
C ALA A 179 34.07 -3.42 -16.12
N GLY A 180 33.32 -2.78 -17.02
CA GLY A 180 33.81 -2.21 -18.27
C GLY A 180 34.05 -3.24 -19.39
N PRO A 181 34.40 -2.76 -20.60
CA PRO A 181 34.47 -3.61 -21.80
C PRO A 181 35.48 -4.76 -21.72
N TRP A 182 36.53 -4.60 -20.89
CA TRP A 182 37.60 -5.59 -20.71
C TRP A 182 37.15 -6.86 -20.00
N GLN A 183 36.06 -6.79 -19.24
CA GLN A 183 35.49 -7.92 -18.52
C GLN A 183 34.27 -8.52 -19.24
N HIS A 184 33.88 -7.95 -20.38
CA HIS A 184 32.79 -8.50 -21.18
C HIS A 184 33.20 -9.87 -21.75
N PRO A 185 32.35 -10.93 -21.67
CA PRO A 185 32.72 -12.29 -22.05
C PRO A 185 33.25 -12.43 -23.48
N GLU A 186 32.65 -11.71 -24.43
CA GLU A 186 32.99 -11.81 -25.85
C GLU A 186 34.04 -10.77 -26.28
N LEU A 187 33.97 -9.56 -25.71
CA LEU A 187 34.78 -8.42 -26.14
C LEU A 187 36.12 -8.36 -25.39
N GLY A 188 36.14 -8.75 -24.12
CA GLY A 188 37.35 -8.77 -23.29
C GLY A 188 38.50 -9.59 -23.88
N PRO A 189 38.27 -10.84 -24.35
CA PRO A 189 39.30 -11.63 -25.01
C PRO A 189 39.89 -10.97 -26.26
N GLN A 190 39.04 -10.36 -27.09
CA GLN A 190 39.46 -9.66 -28.31
C GLN A 190 40.31 -8.42 -27.98
N LEU A 191 39.88 -7.63 -26.99
CA LEU A 191 40.64 -6.46 -26.54
C LEU A 191 42.02 -6.85 -25.99
N LYS A 192 42.10 -7.92 -25.17
CA LYS A 192 43.36 -8.42 -24.61
C LYS A 192 44.29 -9.01 -25.67
N MET A 193 43.74 -9.63 -26.71
CA MET A 193 44.53 -10.14 -27.84
C MET A 193 45.19 -8.98 -28.60
N HIS A 194 44.43 -7.93 -28.90
CA HIS A 194 44.92 -6.75 -29.61
C HIS A 194 45.80 -5.82 -28.76
N GLU A 195 45.67 -5.83 -27.43
CA GLU A 195 46.53 -5.06 -26.52
C GLU A 195 47.98 -5.57 -26.53
N LYS A 196 48.17 -6.89 -26.66
CA LYS A 196 49.51 -7.53 -26.66
C LYS A 196 50.20 -7.47 -28.02
N ASP A 197 49.45 -7.23 -29.08
CA ASP A 197 49.98 -7.13 -30.43
C ASP A 197 50.62 -5.74 -30.64
N ALA A 198 51.95 -5.71 -30.64
CA ALA A 198 52.72 -4.48 -30.83
C ALA A 198 52.47 -3.81 -32.20
N SER A 199 51.97 -4.56 -33.18
CA SER A 199 51.60 -4.05 -34.50
C SER A 199 50.21 -3.43 -34.53
N PHE A 200 49.39 -3.67 -33.50
CA PHE A 200 48.02 -3.19 -33.47
C PHE A 200 47.93 -1.69 -33.18
N ASN A 201 47.05 -1.02 -33.92
CA ASN A 201 46.88 0.42 -33.81
C ASN A 201 46.21 0.80 -32.48
N LYS A 202 46.98 1.42 -31.56
CA LYS A 202 46.49 1.90 -30.25
C LYS A 202 45.25 2.79 -30.35
N LYS A 203 45.12 3.57 -31.43
CA LYS A 203 43.95 4.43 -31.66
C LYS A 203 42.68 3.59 -31.90
N MET A 204 42.80 2.53 -32.69
CA MET A 204 41.70 1.60 -32.95
C MET A 204 41.29 0.86 -31.68
N LEU A 205 42.25 0.42 -30.85
CA LEU A 205 41.95 -0.20 -29.56
C LEU A 205 41.17 0.76 -28.65
N ALA A 206 41.60 2.02 -28.55
CA ALA A 206 40.92 3.04 -27.76
C ALA A 206 39.50 3.31 -28.28
N GLU A 207 39.30 3.31 -29.60
CA GLU A 207 37.99 3.46 -30.23
C GLU A 207 37.06 2.27 -29.94
N CYS A 208 37.56 1.04 -30.00
CA CYS A 208 36.82 -0.16 -29.62
C CYS A 208 36.38 -0.12 -28.14
N VAL A 209 37.29 0.27 -27.24
CA VAL A 209 36.97 0.42 -25.80
C VAL A 209 35.93 1.51 -25.59
N SER A 210 36.05 2.66 -26.27
CA SER A 210 35.09 3.76 -26.20
C SER A 210 33.70 3.34 -26.67
N THR A 211 33.64 2.66 -27.83
CA THR A 211 32.40 2.11 -28.39
C THR A 211 31.76 1.10 -27.44
N GLY A 212 32.56 0.17 -26.89
CA GLY A 212 32.10 -0.81 -25.91
C GLY A 212 31.50 -0.15 -24.67
N LYS A 213 32.14 0.89 -24.12
CA LYS A 213 31.58 1.69 -23.02
C LYS A 213 30.25 2.35 -23.40
N GLY A 214 30.16 2.88 -24.63
CA GLY A 214 28.93 3.46 -25.18
C GLY A 214 27.77 2.47 -25.23
N VAL A 215 28.03 1.24 -25.66
CA VAL A 215 27.03 0.16 -25.71
C VAL A 215 26.56 -0.21 -24.30
N LEU A 216 27.49 -0.40 -23.35
CA LEU A 216 27.15 -0.72 -21.96
C LEU A 216 26.30 0.39 -21.32
N ARG A 217 26.66 1.67 -21.54
CA ARG A 217 25.87 2.82 -21.10
C ARG A 217 24.46 2.81 -21.70
N LYS A 218 24.35 2.60 -23.01
CA LYS A 218 23.06 2.57 -23.71
C LYS A 218 22.15 1.45 -23.16
N ASN A 219 22.72 0.30 -22.81
CA ASN A 219 21.98 -0.81 -22.23
C ASN A 219 21.33 -0.42 -20.90
N VAL A 220 22.11 0.18 -19.99
CA VAL A 220 21.60 0.71 -18.70
C VAL A 220 20.47 1.72 -18.93
N LEU A 221 20.69 2.71 -19.79
CA LEU A 221 19.69 3.75 -20.07
C LEU A 221 18.40 3.18 -20.67
N THR A 222 18.48 2.11 -21.46
CA THR A 222 17.32 1.44 -22.04
C THR A 222 16.44 0.85 -20.93
N HIS A 223 17.02 0.13 -19.96
CA HIS A 223 16.27 -0.42 -18.83
C HIS A 223 15.63 0.69 -17.98
N LEU A 224 16.35 1.79 -17.70
CA LEU A 224 15.79 2.94 -16.98
C LEU A 224 14.61 3.57 -17.70
N GLN A 225 14.66 3.68 -19.03
CA GLN A 225 13.56 4.20 -19.83
C GLN A 225 12.32 3.28 -19.77
N VAL A 226 12.51 1.97 -19.82
CA VAL A 226 11.40 1.00 -19.70
C VAL A 226 10.76 1.08 -18.31
N ILE A 227 11.57 1.15 -17.24
CA ILE A 227 11.07 1.30 -15.86
C ILE A 227 10.21 2.57 -15.72
N ALA A 228 10.69 3.70 -16.22
CA ALA A 228 9.95 4.97 -16.16
C ALA A 228 8.61 4.89 -16.92
N ARG A 229 8.59 4.26 -18.09
CA ARG A 229 7.36 4.04 -18.86
C ARG A 229 6.38 3.14 -18.10
N ASP A 230 6.85 2.03 -17.56
CA ASP A 230 6.01 1.06 -16.87
C ASP A 230 5.47 1.63 -15.54
N HIS A 231 6.25 2.47 -14.84
CA HIS A 231 5.78 3.27 -13.70
C HIS A 231 4.57 4.13 -14.06
N GLN A 232 4.62 4.87 -15.19
CA GLN A 232 3.49 5.69 -15.64
C GLN A 232 2.25 4.85 -15.97
N ASN A 233 2.42 3.64 -16.52
CA ASN A 233 1.31 2.73 -16.77
C ASN A 233 0.67 2.24 -15.46
N VAL A 234 1.47 1.95 -14.44
CA VAL A 234 0.94 1.57 -13.11
C VAL A 234 0.20 2.74 -12.45
N LEU A 235 0.72 3.97 -12.55
CA LEU A 235 0.01 5.14 -12.03
C LEU A 235 -1.37 5.31 -12.68
N ARG A 236 -1.47 5.12 -13.99
CA ARG A 236 -2.75 5.19 -14.73
C ARG A 236 -3.71 4.05 -14.37
N ALA A 237 -3.19 2.90 -13.99
CA ALA A 237 -4.00 1.74 -13.61
C ALA A 237 -4.68 1.91 -12.24
N ILE A 238 -4.02 2.62 -11.32
CA ILE A 238 -4.47 2.77 -9.93
C ILE A 238 -5.20 4.11 -9.69
N ALA A 239 -4.96 5.12 -10.54
CA ALA A 239 -5.64 6.43 -10.50
C ALA A 239 -7.12 6.33 -10.89
#